data_AF-A0A4U5MFN1-F1
#
_entry.id   AF-A0A4U5MFN1-F1
#
_cell.length_a   1.000
_cell.length_b   1.000
_cell.length_c   1.000
_cell.angle_alpha   90.00
_cell.angle_beta   90.00
_cell.angle_gamma   90.00
#
_symmetry.space_group_name_H-M   'P 1'
#
loop_
_entity.id
_entity.type
_entity.pdbx_description
1 polymer ?
#
loop_
_entity_poly.entity_id
_entity_poly.type
_entity_poly.pdbx_seq_one_letter_code
_entity_poly.pdbx_strand_id
1 'polypeptide(L)'
;MIIGSLPEFQTFINVSREDHTVVVEARPIAVFDYIEMICIVWFTIEYILRFAVCTEKWKFLRTPLNLIDISTIVPFYLELVLNYGGGQILTDQGSEMSVNTIGEVKTLAMVMRVVRVMRVTRIFKLARYSSGLKSFGMTVRTSLPELSMLTLFLLTAIIFFATLIYFAERDEPNTTFKSIPDSCWWAVVTMTTVGYGDYCPKTVLGKMIASCASISGVLVLAFPITMIVENFSKNYGAEEKHDFKVVQRRRRMAKAYT
;
A
#
# COMPACT_ATOMS: atom_id res chain seq x y z
N MET A 1 15.89 -2.26 -4.50
CA MET A 1 14.70 -2.05 -5.40
C MET A 1 13.84 -3.31 -5.52
N ILE A 2 12.51 -3.19 -5.77
CA ILE A 2 11.62 -4.35 -6.07
C ILE A 2 12.18 -5.17 -7.25
N ILE A 3 12.80 -4.50 -8.22
CA ILE A 3 13.45 -5.15 -9.37
C ILE A 3 14.56 -6.12 -8.95
N GLY A 4 15.25 -5.87 -7.83
CA GLY A 4 16.26 -6.79 -7.28
C GLY A 4 15.68 -8.05 -6.63
N SER A 5 14.35 -8.18 -6.53
CA SER A 5 13.70 -9.44 -6.14
C SER A 5 13.42 -10.37 -7.32
N LEU A 6 13.64 -9.92 -8.56
CA LEU A 6 13.51 -10.77 -9.74
C LEU A 6 14.73 -11.70 -9.86
N PRO A 7 14.55 -12.99 -10.17
CA PRO A 7 15.64 -13.96 -10.24
C PRO A 7 16.69 -13.61 -11.30
N GLU A 8 16.30 -12.93 -12.37
CA GLU A 8 17.21 -12.48 -13.45
C GLU A 8 18.19 -11.39 -12.99
N PHE A 9 17.87 -10.67 -11.92
CA PHE A 9 18.66 -9.57 -11.37
C PHE A 9 19.32 -9.93 -10.04
N GLN A 10 19.42 -11.23 -9.77
CA GLN A 10 20.06 -11.79 -8.59
C GLN A 10 21.30 -12.58 -8.99
N THR A 11 22.40 -12.34 -8.29
CA THR A 11 23.58 -13.20 -8.34
C THR A 11 23.41 -14.29 -7.29
N PHE A 12 23.54 -15.54 -7.74
CA PHE A 12 23.48 -16.70 -6.88
C PHE A 12 24.89 -17.02 -6.39
N ILE A 13 25.10 -16.89 -5.08
CA ILE A 13 26.39 -17.20 -4.45
C ILE A 13 26.22 -18.52 -3.69
N ASN A 14 27.14 -19.44 -3.92
CA ASN A 14 27.23 -20.68 -3.16
C ASN A 14 27.88 -20.37 -1.83
N VAL A 15 27.08 -20.37 -0.76
CA VAL A 15 27.57 -20.20 0.61
C VAL A 15 27.71 -21.59 1.22
N SER A 16 28.96 -22.01 1.42
CA SER A 16 29.27 -23.25 2.14
C SER A 16 29.09 -23.01 3.64
N ARG A 17 28.10 -23.68 4.24
CA ARG A 17 27.90 -23.66 5.69
C ARG A 17 28.84 -24.66 6.37
N GLU A 18 29.11 -24.48 7.67
CA GLU A 18 29.94 -25.38 8.49
C GLU A 18 29.49 -26.86 8.41
N ASP A 19 28.22 -27.13 8.15
CA ASP A 19 27.65 -28.48 7.95
C ASP A 19 27.89 -29.09 6.55
N HIS A 20 28.83 -28.55 5.76
CA HIS A 20 29.05 -28.90 4.34
C HIS A 20 27.82 -28.77 3.43
N THR A 21 26.76 -28.08 3.87
CA THR A 21 25.60 -27.78 3.06
C THR A 21 25.88 -26.53 2.22
N VAL A 22 25.74 -26.64 0.90
CA VAL A 22 25.83 -25.50 -0.01
C VAL A 22 24.46 -24.87 -0.09
N VAL A 23 24.31 -23.69 0.51
CA VAL A 23 23.08 -22.90 0.40
C VAL A 23 23.29 -21.88 -0.74
N VAL A 24 22.38 -21.89 -1.70
CA VAL A 24 22.38 -20.90 -2.78
C VAL A 24 21.69 -19.64 -2.26
N GLU A 25 22.46 -18.60 -1.97
CA GLU A 25 21.92 -17.31 -1.53
C GLU A 25 21.79 -16.37 -2.73
N ALA A 26 20.57 -15.87 -2.97
CA ALA A 26 20.30 -14.92 -4.04
C ALA A 26 20.52 -13.48 -3.53
N ARG A 27 21.52 -12.78 -4.07
CA ARG A 27 21.80 -11.38 -3.74
C ARG A 27 21.50 -10.46 -4.92
N PRO A 28 20.85 -9.30 -4.73
CA PRO A 28 20.64 -8.35 -5.82
C PRO A 28 21.98 -7.83 -6.36
N ILE A 29 22.01 -7.50 -7.66
CA ILE A 29 23.21 -6.92 -8.30
C ILE A 29 23.61 -5.61 -7.62
N ALA A 30 24.89 -5.48 -7.26
CA ALA A 30 25.45 -4.33 -6.51
C ALA A 30 25.16 -2.96 -7.16
N VAL A 31 25.01 -2.91 -8.49
CA VAL A 31 24.64 -1.68 -9.24
C VAL A 31 23.33 -1.08 -8.73
N PHE A 32 22.34 -1.90 -8.37
CA PHE A 32 21.06 -1.40 -7.85
C PHE A 32 21.19 -0.73 -6.49
N ASP A 33 22.12 -1.19 -5.64
CA ASP A 33 22.36 -0.58 -4.34
C ASP A 33 23.04 0.79 -4.48
N TYR A 34 23.98 0.93 -5.42
CA TYR A 34 24.59 2.23 -5.74
C TYR A 34 23.56 3.22 -6.31
N ILE A 35 22.70 2.79 -7.23
CA ILE A 35 21.63 3.64 -7.76
C ILE A 35 20.68 4.06 -6.63
N GLU A 36 20.29 3.13 -5.76
CA GLU A 36 19.42 3.41 -4.62
C GLU A 36 20.04 4.45 -3.68
N MET A 37 21.33 4.30 -3.35
CA MET A 37 22.08 5.25 -2.55
C MET A 37 22.11 6.66 -3.18
N ILE A 38 22.43 6.76 -4.47
CA ILE A 38 22.47 8.04 -5.20
C ILE A 38 21.09 8.70 -5.19
N CYS A 39 20.02 7.94 -5.47
CA CYS A 39 18.64 8.45 -5.44
C CYS A 39 18.25 8.98 -4.06
N ILE A 40 18.62 8.25 -3.00
CA ILE A 40 18.29 8.64 -1.63
C ILE A 40 19.04 9.92 -1.24
N VAL A 41 20.33 10.02 -1.56
CA VAL A 41 21.12 11.24 -1.33
C VAL A 41 20.47 12.44 -2.02
N TRP A 42 20.08 12.29 -3.30
CA TRP A 42 19.40 13.34 -4.03
C TRP A 42 18.07 13.74 -3.38
N PHE A 43 17.25 12.76 -2.97
CA PHE A 43 15.97 12.99 -2.31
C PHE A 43 16.11 13.66 -0.95
N THR A 44 17.14 13.30 -0.18
CA THR A 44 17.47 13.96 1.08
C THR A 44 17.84 15.41 0.84
N ILE A 45 18.71 15.70 -0.13
CA ILE A 45 19.10 17.09 -0.47
C ILE A 45 17.87 17.89 -0.89
N GLU A 46 17.05 17.36 -1.80
CA GLU A 46 15.81 18.00 -2.26
C GLU A 46 14.88 18.33 -1.08
N TYR A 47 14.73 17.39 -0.13
CA TYR A 47 13.90 17.57 1.05
C TYR A 47 14.47 18.62 2.02
N ILE A 48 15.77 18.56 2.33
CA ILE A 48 16.44 19.52 3.22
C ILE A 48 16.38 20.92 2.64
N LEU A 49 16.64 21.11 1.35
CA LEU A 49 16.57 22.42 0.69
C LEU A 49 15.16 23.00 0.78
N ARG A 50 14.13 22.20 0.51
CA ARG A 50 12.73 22.63 0.66
C ARG A 50 12.38 22.99 2.10
N PHE A 51 12.82 22.16 3.05
CA PHE A 51 12.62 22.42 4.47
C PHE A 51 13.32 23.71 4.89
N ALA A 52 14.55 23.97 4.44
CA ALA A 52 15.35 25.16 4.75
C ALA A 52 14.72 26.45 4.20
N VAL A 53 14.23 26.43 2.97
CA VAL A 53 13.61 27.59 2.31
C VAL A 53 12.21 27.90 2.86
N CYS A 54 11.49 26.91 3.39
CA CYS A 54 10.14 27.13 3.90
C CYS A 54 10.10 28.04 5.14
N THR A 55 9.17 29.00 5.17
CA THR A 55 8.95 29.91 6.31
C THR A 55 8.26 29.21 7.49
N GLU A 56 7.23 28.41 7.23
CA GLU A 56 6.44 27.71 8.24
C GLU A 56 6.81 26.21 8.35
N LYS A 57 7.91 25.90 9.07
CA LYS A 57 8.47 24.53 9.17
C LYS A 57 7.44 23.47 9.59
N TRP A 58 6.62 23.74 10.61
CA TRP A 58 5.64 22.78 11.13
C TRP A 58 4.51 22.48 10.14
N LYS A 59 4.04 23.49 9.41
CA LYS A 59 3.04 23.34 8.36
C LYS A 59 3.59 22.55 7.18
N PHE A 60 4.87 22.79 6.85
CA PHE A 60 5.58 22.00 5.85
C PHE A 60 5.61 20.52 6.21
N LEU A 61 5.98 20.16 7.44
CA LEU A 61 6.04 18.77 7.90
C LEU A 61 4.69 18.05 7.86
N ARG A 62 3.58 18.74 8.14
CA ARG A 62 2.22 18.17 8.13
C ARG A 62 1.56 18.12 6.75
N THR A 63 2.21 18.64 5.72
CA THR A 63 1.66 18.61 4.35
C THR A 63 1.82 17.20 3.75
N PRO A 64 0.76 16.56 3.23
CA PRO A 64 0.81 15.15 2.79
C PRO A 64 1.93 14.81 1.80
N LEU A 65 2.20 15.69 0.83
CA LEU A 65 3.27 15.49 -0.16
C LEU A 65 4.67 15.53 0.48
N ASN A 66 4.86 16.31 1.55
CA ASN A 66 6.14 16.37 2.26
C ASN A 66 6.30 15.18 3.21
N LEU A 67 5.20 14.66 3.76
CA LEU A 67 5.21 13.42 4.55
C LEU A 67 5.64 12.21 3.70
N ILE A 68 5.20 12.15 2.44
CA ILE A 68 5.65 11.13 1.48
C ILE A 68 7.16 11.28 1.17
N ASP A 69 7.66 12.50 1.05
CA ASP A 69 9.09 12.74 0.84
C ASP A 69 9.91 12.22 2.06
N ILE A 70 9.43 12.45 3.29
CA ILE A 70 10.03 11.87 4.52
C ILE A 70 9.97 10.34 4.48
N SER A 71 8.80 9.75 4.20
CA SER A 71 8.63 8.30 4.19
C SER A 71 9.50 7.60 3.13
N THR A 72 9.91 8.34 2.09
CA THR A 72 10.81 7.85 1.04
C THR A 72 12.26 7.73 1.50
N ILE A 73 12.74 8.64 2.35
CA ILE A 73 14.13 8.64 2.85
C ILE A 73 14.30 7.85 4.15
N VAL A 74 13.26 7.81 5.00
CA VAL A 74 13.29 7.16 6.33
C VAL A 74 13.80 5.72 6.30
N PRO A 75 13.36 4.83 5.39
CA PRO A 75 13.80 3.45 5.41
C PRO A 75 15.31 3.26 5.34
N PHE A 76 16.00 4.08 4.54
CA PHE A 76 17.45 4.02 4.39
C PHE A 76 18.18 4.49 5.64
N TYR A 77 17.79 5.64 6.20
CA TYR A 77 18.43 6.15 7.41
C TYR A 77 18.15 5.27 8.62
N LEU A 78 16.96 4.68 8.70
CA LEU A 78 16.62 3.74 9.75
C LEU A 78 17.48 2.47 9.64
N GLU A 79 17.68 1.94 8.43
CA GLU A 79 18.58 0.81 8.19
C GLU A 79 20.06 1.16 8.47
N LEU A 80 20.50 2.36 8.10
CA LEU A 80 21.84 2.86 8.40
C LEU A 80 22.07 2.96 9.91
N VAL A 81 21.12 3.54 10.66
CA VAL A 81 21.20 3.67 12.12
C VAL A 81 21.15 2.31 12.80
N LEU A 82 20.32 1.39 12.33
CA LEU A 82 20.26 0.03 12.89
C LEU A 82 21.57 -0.75 12.62
N ASN A 83 22.13 -0.66 11.42
CA ASN A 83 23.35 -1.40 11.07
C ASN A 83 24.63 -0.80 11.69
N TYR A 84 24.75 0.53 11.76
CA TYR A 84 25.98 1.21 12.20
C TYR A 84 25.90 1.87 13.58
N GLY A 85 24.69 2.17 14.09
CA GLY A 85 24.47 2.91 15.34
C GLY A 85 24.30 2.05 16.60
N GLY A 86 24.47 0.73 16.50
CA GLY A 86 24.39 -0.19 17.66
C GLY A 86 23.77 -1.56 17.41
N GLY A 87 23.24 -1.86 16.22
CA GLY A 87 22.72 -3.19 15.87
C GLY A 87 23.75 -4.15 15.27
N GLN A 88 25.01 -3.71 15.11
CA GLN A 88 26.13 -4.53 14.64
C GLN A 88 26.63 -5.58 15.66
N ILE A 89 25.82 -5.95 16.66
CA ILE A 89 26.16 -7.02 17.60
C ILE A 89 25.56 -8.38 17.19
N LEU A 90 24.57 -8.45 16.29
CA LEU A 90 23.80 -9.71 16.15
C LEU A 90 23.55 -10.25 14.74
N THR A 91 24.15 -9.68 13.69
CA THR A 91 23.88 -10.16 12.31
C THR A 91 25.04 -10.79 11.58
N ASP A 92 26.26 -10.72 12.12
CA ASP A 92 27.41 -11.31 11.42
C ASP A 92 28.47 -11.77 12.41
N GLN A 93 28.21 -12.90 13.07
CA GLN A 93 29.19 -13.98 13.30
C GLN A 93 28.55 -15.07 14.15
N GLY A 94 28.68 -16.31 13.69
CA GLY A 94 28.32 -17.49 14.46
C GLY A 94 29.00 -17.45 15.82
N SER A 95 28.21 -17.33 16.88
CA SER A 95 28.64 -17.60 18.24
C SER A 95 27.42 -17.85 19.11
N GLU A 96 27.45 -18.99 19.77
CA GLU A 96 26.43 -19.49 20.69
C GLU A 96 26.16 -18.46 21.80
N MET A 97 24.98 -17.83 21.87
CA MET A 97 24.61 -17.11 23.09
C MET A 97 23.12 -16.79 23.31
N SER A 98 22.66 -17.19 24.50
CA SER A 98 21.59 -16.67 25.37
C SER A 98 20.15 -16.55 24.84
N VAL A 99 19.25 -17.25 25.54
CA VAL A 99 17.80 -17.39 25.27
C VAL A 99 17.03 -16.06 25.33
N ASN A 100 17.55 -15.03 26.01
CA ASN A 100 16.92 -13.71 26.08
C ASN A 100 17.21 -12.82 24.85
N THR A 101 18.32 -13.08 24.14
CA THR A 101 18.72 -12.32 22.96
C THR A 101 17.91 -12.72 21.73
N ILE A 102 17.43 -13.97 21.67
CA ILE A 102 16.66 -14.53 20.52
C ILE A 102 15.40 -13.71 20.22
N GLY A 103 14.72 -13.19 21.25
CA GLY A 103 13.55 -12.32 21.09
C GLY A 103 13.92 -10.97 20.44
N GLU A 104 15.03 -10.38 20.85
CA GLU A 104 15.53 -9.11 20.33
C GLU A 104 16.00 -9.25 18.88
N VAL A 105 16.73 -10.32 18.53
CA VAL A 105 17.15 -10.55 17.13
C VAL A 105 15.97 -10.83 16.21
N LYS A 106 14.98 -11.61 16.66
CA LYS A 106 13.74 -11.83 15.87
C LYS A 106 12.97 -10.54 15.66
N THR A 107 12.88 -9.71 16.70
CA THR A 107 12.20 -8.40 16.64
C THR A 107 12.93 -7.45 15.68
N LEU A 108 14.27 -7.37 15.78
CA LEU A 108 15.09 -6.57 14.87
C LEU A 108 14.98 -7.07 13.42
N ALA A 109 14.99 -8.39 13.19
CA ALA A 109 14.80 -8.96 11.87
C ALA A 109 13.40 -8.66 11.30
N MET A 110 12.34 -8.68 12.14
CA MET A 110 11.00 -8.24 11.73
C MET A 110 10.97 -6.75 11.40
N VAL A 111 11.59 -5.90 12.22
CA VAL A 111 11.69 -4.45 11.96
C VAL A 111 12.40 -4.20 10.63
N MET A 112 13.54 -4.86 10.38
CA MET A 112 14.27 -4.74 9.11
C MET A 112 13.42 -5.18 7.90
N ARG A 113 12.60 -6.21 8.04
CA ARG A 113 11.64 -6.62 6.99
C ARG A 113 10.58 -5.54 6.73
N VAL A 114 10.01 -4.98 7.78
CA VAL A 114 9.02 -3.89 7.66
C VAL A 114 9.66 -2.65 7.02
N VAL A 115 10.88 -2.30 7.42
CA VAL A 115 11.67 -1.19 6.84
C VAL A 115 11.90 -1.40 5.34
N ARG A 116 12.23 -2.62 4.92
CA ARG A 116 12.36 -2.95 3.49
C ARG A 116 11.05 -2.77 2.73
N VAL A 117 9.91 -3.14 3.32
CA VAL A 117 8.58 -2.93 2.71
C VAL A 117 8.23 -1.45 2.64
N MET A 118 8.60 -0.64 3.64
CA MET A 118 8.37 0.81 3.61
C MET A 118 9.04 1.48 2.41
N ARG A 119 10.12 0.93 1.85
CA ARG A 119 10.73 1.47 0.61
C ARG A 119 9.76 1.50 -0.57
N VAL A 120 8.67 0.71 -0.57
CA VAL A 120 7.62 0.78 -1.59
C VAL A 120 6.94 2.16 -1.60
N THR A 121 6.89 2.87 -0.46
CA THR A 121 6.24 4.19 -0.39
C THR A 121 6.89 5.22 -1.32
N ARG A 122 8.15 5.00 -1.73
CA ARG A 122 8.82 5.88 -2.70
C ARG A 122 8.07 6.00 -4.03
N ILE A 123 7.26 5.01 -4.41
CA ILE A 123 6.41 5.08 -5.61
C ILE A 123 5.42 6.26 -5.51
N PHE A 124 4.97 6.59 -4.30
CA PHE A 124 4.07 7.71 -4.07
C PHE A 124 4.77 9.06 -4.23
N LYS A 125 6.10 9.13 -4.29
CA LYS A 125 6.81 10.37 -4.67
C LYS A 125 6.38 10.85 -6.07
N LEU A 126 5.95 9.93 -6.94
CA LEU A 126 5.33 10.27 -8.24
C LEU A 126 4.09 11.15 -8.10
N ALA A 127 3.39 11.14 -6.96
CA ALA A 127 2.26 12.01 -6.70
C ALA A 127 2.63 13.50 -6.75
N ARG A 128 3.89 13.85 -6.48
CA ARG A 128 4.36 15.24 -6.61
C ARG A 128 4.44 15.70 -8.06
N TYR A 129 4.73 14.80 -8.98
CA TYR A 129 4.96 15.10 -10.39
C TYR A 129 3.76 14.76 -11.28
N SER A 130 2.84 13.92 -10.80
CA SER A 130 1.60 13.58 -11.50
C SER A 130 0.46 14.48 -11.05
N SER A 131 0.00 15.36 -11.94
CA SER A 131 -1.23 16.13 -11.72
C SER A 131 -2.44 15.19 -11.53
N GLY A 132 -2.51 14.10 -12.30
CA GLY A 132 -3.59 13.11 -12.17
C GLY A 132 -3.68 12.48 -10.77
N LEU A 133 -2.54 12.16 -10.15
CA LEU A 133 -2.54 11.57 -8.81
C LEU A 133 -2.90 12.59 -7.72
N LYS A 134 -2.60 13.88 -7.92
CA LYS A 134 -3.05 14.97 -7.04
C LYS A 134 -4.56 15.18 -7.16
N SER A 135 -5.09 15.27 -8.38
CA SER A 135 -6.53 15.43 -8.63
C SER A 135 -7.32 14.21 -8.15
N PHE A 136 -6.76 13.00 -8.28
CA PHE A 136 -7.31 11.78 -7.69
C PHE A 136 -7.39 11.89 -6.16
N GLY A 137 -6.30 12.25 -5.49
CA GLY A 137 -6.28 12.39 -4.03
C GLY A 137 -7.27 13.46 -3.52
N MET A 138 -7.38 14.59 -4.21
CA MET A 138 -8.38 15.61 -3.92
C MET A 138 -9.81 15.09 -4.12
N THR A 139 -10.06 14.36 -5.20
CA THR A 139 -11.37 13.78 -5.51
C THR A 139 -11.78 12.73 -4.46
N VAL A 140 -10.86 11.86 -4.07
CA VAL A 140 -11.10 10.89 -2.98
C VAL A 140 -11.44 11.64 -1.71
N ARG A 141 -10.66 12.66 -1.33
CA ARG A 141 -10.90 13.43 -0.11
C ARG A 141 -12.26 14.12 -0.10
N THR A 142 -12.65 14.73 -1.23
CA THR A 142 -13.96 15.37 -1.38
C THR A 142 -15.08 14.35 -1.31
N SER A 143 -14.85 13.14 -1.83
CA SER A 143 -15.84 12.06 -1.86
C SER A 143 -15.80 11.16 -0.61
N LEU A 144 -14.95 11.46 0.40
CA LEU A 144 -14.79 10.64 1.59
C LEU A 144 -16.10 10.47 2.38
N PRO A 145 -16.94 11.51 2.58
CA PRO A 145 -18.21 11.34 3.28
C PRO A 145 -19.14 10.35 2.57
N GLU A 146 -19.25 10.44 1.25
CA GLU A 146 -20.08 9.56 0.43
C GLU A 146 -19.52 8.13 0.41
N LEU A 147 -18.20 8.00 0.24
CA LEU A 147 -17.50 6.71 0.28
C LEU A 147 -17.56 6.06 1.66
N SER A 148 -17.52 6.83 2.73
CA SER A 148 -17.59 6.33 4.10
C SER A 148 -18.94 5.68 4.39
N MET A 149 -20.04 6.34 4.00
CA MET A 149 -21.39 5.77 4.16
C MET A 149 -21.56 4.48 3.35
N LEU A 150 -20.97 4.43 2.15
CA LEU A 150 -21.00 3.23 1.34
C LEU A 150 -20.17 2.09 1.90
N THR A 151 -18.97 2.39 2.40
CA THR A 151 -18.08 1.42 3.05
C THR A 151 -18.77 0.83 4.28
N LEU A 152 -19.50 1.65 5.04
CA LEU A 152 -20.33 1.18 6.15
C LEU A 152 -21.39 0.19 5.67
N PHE A 153 -22.14 0.53 4.61
CA PHE A 153 -23.18 -0.34 4.06
C PHE A 153 -22.62 -1.68 3.55
N LEU A 154 -21.49 -1.65 2.85
CA LEU A 154 -20.80 -2.85 2.39
C LEU A 154 -20.34 -3.71 3.57
N LEU A 155 -19.78 -3.11 4.63
CA LEU A 155 -19.34 -3.82 5.82
C LEU A 155 -20.53 -4.48 6.55
N THR A 156 -21.64 -3.77 6.70
CA THR A 156 -22.87 -4.35 7.28
C THR A 156 -23.37 -5.52 6.44
N ALA A 157 -23.38 -5.41 5.12
CA ALA A 157 -23.80 -6.49 4.23
C ALA A 157 -22.86 -7.70 4.29
N ILE A 158 -21.53 -7.48 4.36
CA ILE A 158 -20.53 -8.54 4.56
C ILE A 158 -20.83 -9.30 5.85
N ILE A 159 -20.99 -8.60 6.97
CA ILE A 159 -21.28 -9.23 8.27
C ILE A 159 -22.62 -9.99 8.19
N PHE A 160 -23.65 -9.39 7.60
CA PHE A 160 -24.96 -10.01 7.46
C PHE A 160 -24.89 -11.33 6.69
N PHE A 161 -24.32 -11.35 5.48
CA PHE A 161 -24.21 -12.57 4.67
C PHE A 161 -23.23 -13.59 5.26
N ALA A 162 -22.15 -13.15 5.89
CA ALA A 162 -21.22 -14.02 6.63
C ALA A 162 -21.91 -14.74 7.79
N THR A 163 -22.80 -14.04 8.49
CA THR A 163 -23.56 -14.63 9.61
C THR A 163 -24.58 -15.64 9.09
N LEU A 164 -25.31 -15.31 8.00
CA LEU A 164 -26.28 -16.21 7.37
C LEU A 164 -25.63 -17.49 6.84
N ILE A 165 -24.52 -17.38 6.11
CA ILE A 165 -23.86 -18.55 5.53
C ILE A 165 -23.27 -19.45 6.61
N TYR A 166 -22.74 -18.86 7.69
CA TYR A 166 -22.23 -19.62 8.82
C TYR A 166 -23.34 -20.46 9.45
N PHE A 167 -24.50 -19.87 9.75
CA PHE A 167 -25.62 -20.63 10.31
C PHE A 167 -26.24 -21.64 9.33
N ALA A 168 -26.14 -21.40 8.02
CA ALA A 168 -26.61 -22.34 7.01
C ALA A 168 -25.69 -23.56 6.84
N GLU A 169 -24.38 -23.40 7.06
CA GLU A 169 -23.36 -24.43 6.76
C GLU A 169 -22.73 -25.04 8.02
N ARG A 170 -23.00 -24.52 9.23
CA ARG A 170 -22.35 -24.97 10.48
C ARG A 170 -22.58 -26.45 10.82
N ASP A 171 -23.72 -27.00 10.40
CA ASP A 171 -24.15 -28.35 10.74
C ASP A 171 -23.65 -29.39 9.69
N GLU A 172 -22.99 -28.93 8.62
CA GLU A 172 -22.48 -29.78 7.55
C GLU A 172 -21.09 -30.37 7.88
N PRO A 173 -20.90 -31.69 7.78
CA PRO A 173 -19.59 -32.31 8.00
C PRO A 173 -18.56 -31.83 6.97
N ASN A 174 -17.36 -31.48 7.45
CA ASN A 174 -16.26 -30.92 6.63
C ASN A 174 -16.60 -29.59 5.94
N THR A 175 -17.36 -28.70 6.59
CA THR A 175 -17.54 -27.32 6.13
C THR A 175 -16.26 -26.49 6.27
N THR A 176 -16.03 -25.57 5.34
CA THR A 176 -14.96 -24.55 5.45
C THR A 176 -15.38 -23.38 6.35
N PHE A 177 -16.68 -23.22 6.59
CA PHE A 177 -17.26 -22.12 7.39
C PHE A 177 -17.17 -22.41 8.90
N LYS A 178 -15.95 -22.32 9.46
CA LYS A 178 -15.67 -22.64 10.87
C LYS A 178 -16.09 -21.54 11.85
N SER A 179 -16.04 -20.29 11.44
CA SER A 179 -16.39 -19.14 12.27
C SER A 179 -17.00 -18.01 11.43
N ILE A 180 -17.65 -17.05 12.10
CA ILE A 180 -18.20 -15.86 11.43
C ILE A 180 -17.08 -15.03 10.77
N PRO A 181 -15.92 -14.76 11.42
CA PRO A 181 -14.79 -14.10 10.75
C PRO A 181 -14.28 -14.83 9.51
N ASP A 182 -14.20 -16.17 9.53
CA ASP A 182 -13.82 -16.95 8.34
C ASP A 182 -14.87 -16.81 7.23
N SER A 183 -16.15 -16.74 7.62
CA SER A 183 -17.26 -16.51 6.69
C SER A 183 -17.26 -15.07 6.13
N CYS A 184 -16.68 -14.09 6.85
CA CYS A 184 -16.48 -12.73 6.34
C CYS A 184 -15.48 -12.71 5.17
N TRP A 185 -14.43 -13.54 5.19
CA TRP A 185 -13.52 -13.68 4.04
C TRP A 185 -14.28 -14.13 2.79
N TRP A 186 -15.10 -15.17 2.92
CA TRP A 186 -15.96 -15.62 1.83
C TRP A 186 -16.93 -14.53 1.35
N ALA A 187 -17.57 -13.81 2.27
CA ALA A 187 -18.52 -12.75 1.93
C ALA A 187 -17.83 -11.60 1.19
N VAL A 188 -16.62 -11.20 1.62
CA VAL A 188 -15.80 -10.20 0.91
C VAL A 188 -15.49 -10.68 -0.51
N VAL A 189 -14.94 -11.89 -0.67
CA VAL A 189 -14.54 -12.44 -1.97
C VAL A 189 -15.72 -12.63 -2.92
N THR A 190 -16.88 -13.02 -2.39
CA THR A 190 -18.11 -13.25 -3.16
C THR A 190 -18.80 -11.95 -3.55
N MET A 191 -19.00 -11.03 -2.59
CA MET A 191 -19.65 -9.74 -2.86
C MET A 191 -18.79 -8.83 -3.74
N THR A 192 -17.45 -9.01 -3.73
CA THR A 192 -16.52 -8.34 -4.64
C THR A 192 -16.33 -9.05 -5.97
N THR A 193 -17.11 -10.11 -6.24
CA THR A 193 -17.10 -10.88 -7.49
C THR A 193 -15.75 -11.53 -7.85
N VAL A 194 -14.84 -11.67 -6.87
CA VAL A 194 -13.53 -12.29 -7.08
C VAL A 194 -13.66 -13.81 -7.19
N GLY A 195 -14.37 -14.43 -6.25
CA GLY A 195 -14.73 -15.84 -6.31
C GLY A 195 -13.56 -16.84 -6.42
N TYR A 196 -12.61 -16.81 -5.49
CA TYR A 196 -11.46 -17.74 -5.50
C TYR A 196 -11.84 -19.23 -5.46
N GLY A 197 -13.00 -19.56 -4.89
CA GLY A 197 -13.50 -20.94 -4.81
C GLY A 197 -12.93 -21.76 -3.65
N ASP A 198 -12.15 -21.13 -2.76
CA ASP A 198 -11.61 -21.72 -1.53
C ASP A 198 -12.69 -21.94 -0.45
N TYR A 199 -13.75 -21.13 -0.45
CA TYR A 199 -14.95 -21.31 0.38
C TYR A 199 -16.17 -21.43 -0.53
N CYS A 200 -16.88 -22.56 -0.44
CA CYS A 200 -18.08 -22.84 -1.23
C CYS A 200 -19.14 -23.52 -0.35
N PRO A 201 -20.38 -23.00 -0.29
CA PRO A 201 -21.46 -23.65 0.45
C PRO A 201 -21.87 -24.96 -0.22
N LYS A 202 -22.09 -25.98 0.62
CA LYS A 202 -22.49 -27.31 0.18
C LYS A 202 -24.00 -27.47 0.24
N THR A 203 -24.64 -26.88 1.23
CA THR A 203 -26.09 -26.99 1.46
C THR A 203 -26.88 -26.22 0.40
N VAL A 204 -28.13 -26.64 0.16
CA VAL A 204 -29.04 -25.93 -0.75
C VAL A 204 -29.33 -24.51 -0.24
N LEU A 205 -29.56 -24.38 1.08
CA LEU A 205 -29.78 -23.08 1.72
C LEU A 205 -28.58 -22.16 1.56
N GLY A 206 -27.37 -22.67 1.81
CA GLY A 206 -26.13 -21.91 1.64
C GLY A 206 -25.91 -21.45 0.21
N LYS A 207 -26.25 -22.27 -0.79
CA LYS A 207 -26.20 -21.88 -2.21
C LYS A 207 -27.21 -20.78 -2.56
N MET A 208 -28.41 -20.81 -1.97
CA MET A 208 -29.38 -19.73 -2.13
C MET A 208 -28.86 -18.42 -1.53
N ILE A 209 -28.32 -18.47 -0.30
CA ILE A 209 -27.72 -17.32 0.38
C ILE A 209 -26.54 -16.77 -0.44
N ALA A 210 -25.67 -17.64 -0.96
CA ALA A 210 -24.57 -17.26 -1.84
C ALA A 210 -25.02 -16.56 -3.12
N SER A 211 -26.10 -17.05 -3.73
CA SER A 211 -26.68 -16.43 -4.93
C SER A 211 -27.21 -15.02 -4.62
N CYS A 212 -27.93 -14.85 -3.50
CA CYS A 212 -28.38 -13.55 -3.03
C CYS A 212 -27.21 -12.60 -2.69
N ALA A 213 -26.16 -13.12 -2.03
CA ALA A 213 -24.98 -12.35 -1.67
C ALA A 213 -24.23 -11.83 -2.91
N SER A 214 -24.06 -12.67 -3.94
CA SER A 214 -23.44 -12.28 -5.20
C SER A 214 -24.21 -11.16 -5.92
N ILE A 215 -25.54 -11.30 -6.03
CA ILE A 215 -26.39 -10.26 -6.65
C ILE A 215 -26.33 -8.96 -5.86
N SER A 216 -26.47 -9.05 -4.53
CA SER A 216 -26.38 -7.89 -3.64
C SER A 216 -25.02 -7.20 -3.75
N GLY A 217 -23.91 -7.95 -3.83
CA GLY A 217 -22.57 -7.40 -3.93
C GLY A 217 -22.35 -6.56 -5.18
N VAL A 218 -22.79 -7.06 -6.34
CA VAL A 218 -22.73 -6.31 -7.61
C VAL A 218 -23.50 -4.99 -7.52
N LEU A 219 -24.70 -5.01 -6.94
CA LEU A 219 -25.50 -3.80 -6.77
C LEU A 219 -24.82 -2.79 -5.84
N VAL A 220 -24.29 -3.24 -4.70
CA VAL A 220 -23.58 -2.37 -3.74
C VAL A 220 -22.36 -1.72 -4.37
N LEU A 221 -21.57 -2.47 -5.15
CA LEU A 221 -20.33 -1.97 -5.76
C LEU A 221 -20.53 -1.06 -6.97
N ALA A 222 -21.71 -1.06 -7.60
CA ALA A 222 -22.02 -0.12 -8.69
C ALA A 222 -22.11 1.34 -8.21
N PHE A 223 -22.64 1.56 -6.99
CA PHE A 223 -22.85 2.89 -6.43
C PHE A 223 -21.56 3.72 -6.16
N PRO A 224 -20.49 3.21 -5.52
CA PRO A 224 -19.28 4.01 -5.29
C PRO A 224 -18.53 4.27 -6.58
N ILE A 225 -18.48 3.29 -7.50
CA ILE A 225 -17.78 3.44 -8.76
C ILE A 225 -18.41 4.57 -9.57
N THR A 226 -19.74 4.59 -9.68
CA THR A 226 -20.47 5.65 -10.39
C THR A 226 -20.29 7.02 -9.72
N MET A 227 -20.39 7.11 -8.40
CA MET A 227 -20.15 8.35 -7.65
C MET A 227 -18.72 8.87 -7.80
N ILE A 228 -17.71 8.01 -7.70
CA ILE A 228 -16.30 8.39 -7.90
C ILE A 228 -16.09 8.90 -9.32
N VAL A 229 -16.61 8.20 -10.33
CA VAL A 229 -16.46 8.59 -11.74
C VAL A 229 -17.13 9.94 -11.99
N GLU A 230 -18.32 10.17 -11.45
CA GLU A 230 -19.02 11.45 -11.60
C GLU A 230 -18.27 12.59 -10.91
N ASN A 231 -17.79 12.39 -9.68
CA ASN A 231 -17.01 13.39 -8.96
C ASN A 231 -15.65 13.64 -9.60
N PHE A 232 -15.00 12.61 -10.14
CA PHE A 232 -13.74 12.75 -10.88
C PHE A 232 -13.96 13.55 -12.16
N SER A 233 -15.01 13.24 -12.94
CA SER A 233 -15.36 13.98 -14.15
C SER A 233 -15.68 15.45 -13.85
N LYS A 234 -16.43 15.72 -12.77
CA LYS A 234 -16.73 17.09 -12.29
C LYS A 234 -15.47 17.86 -11.92
N ASN A 235 -14.59 17.26 -11.12
CA ASN A 235 -13.36 17.93 -10.66
C ASN A 235 -12.36 18.14 -11.80
N TYR A 236 -12.20 17.15 -12.68
CA TYR A 236 -11.29 17.24 -13.83
C TYR A 236 -11.76 18.31 -14.84
N GLY A 237 -13.05 18.34 -15.16
CA GLY A 237 -13.62 19.35 -16.06
C GLY A 237 -13.61 20.77 -15.46
N ALA A 238 -13.64 20.89 -14.13
CA ALA A 238 -13.49 22.18 -13.45
C ALA A 238 -12.05 22.71 -13.52
N GLU A 239 -11.04 21.84 -13.34
CA GLU A 239 -9.62 22.20 -13.51
C GLU A 239 -9.33 22.65 -14.94
N GLU A 240 -9.81 21.92 -15.96
CA GLU A 240 -9.60 22.27 -17.36
C GLU A 240 -10.23 23.63 -17.73
N LYS A 241 -11.47 23.89 -17.28
CA LYS A 241 -12.14 25.18 -17.48
C LYS A 241 -11.42 26.32 -16.77
N HIS A 242 -10.87 26.08 -15.59
CA HIS A 242 -10.09 27.07 -14.86
C HIS A 242 -8.81 27.44 -15.63
N ASP A 243 -8.06 26.44 -16.09
CA ASP A 243 -6.84 26.64 -16.88
C ASP A 243 -7.14 27.38 -18.19
N PHE A 244 -8.22 27.02 -18.88
CA PHE A 244 -8.66 27.73 -20.09
C PHE A 244 -8.98 29.20 -19.82
N LYS A 245 -9.69 29.51 -18.74
CA LYS A 245 -10.01 30.90 -18.33
C LYS A 245 -8.74 31.68 -17.97
N VAL A 246 -7.78 31.06 -17.30
CA VAL A 246 -6.49 31.68 -16.95
C VAL A 246 -5.71 32.01 -18.23
N VAL A 247 -5.62 31.09 -19.17
CA VAL A 247 -4.96 31.33 -20.47
C VAL A 247 -5.67 32.44 -21.25
N GLN A 248 -7.00 32.45 -21.29
CA GLN A 248 -7.77 33.47 -21.97
C GLN A 248 -7.60 34.86 -21.33
N ARG A 249 -7.60 34.95 -20.00
CA ARG A 249 -7.29 36.21 -19.28
C ARG A 249 -5.88 36.70 -19.59
N ARG A 250 -4.87 35.82 -19.59
CA ARG A 250 -3.49 36.18 -19.95
C ARG A 250 -3.41 36.73 -21.38
N ARG A 251 -4.10 36.11 -22.34
CA ARG A 251 -4.19 36.60 -23.73
C ARG A 251 -4.85 37.98 -23.83
N ARG A 252 -5.92 38.23 -23.06
CA ARG A 252 -6.59 39.54 -23.02
C ARG A 252 -5.68 40.62 -22.42
N MET A 253 -4.97 40.31 -21.34
CA MET A 253 -4.02 41.26 -20.74
C MET A 253 -2.86 41.55 -21.69
N ALA A 254 -2.28 40.54 -22.35
CA ALA A 254 -1.20 40.77 -23.33
C ALA A 254 -1.62 41.73 -24.46
N LYS A 255 -2.84 41.59 -24.98
CA LYS A 255 -3.41 42.50 -26.00
C LYS A 255 -3.71 43.91 -25.48
N ALA A 256 -3.86 44.11 -24.17
CA ALA A 256 -4.13 45.43 -23.59
C ALA A 256 -2.85 46.25 -23.37
N TYR A 257 -1.67 45.61 -23.43
CA TYR A 257 -0.36 46.24 -23.27
C TYR A 257 0.40 46.40 -24.61
N THR A 258 -0.22 46.02 -25.74
CA THR A 258 0.33 46.21 -27.09
C THR A 258 -0.48 47.28 -27.82
#